data_AF-A0A7X8G5B9-F1
#
_entry.id   AF-A0A7X8G5B9-F1
#
_cell.length_a   1.000
_cell.length_b   1.000
_cell.length_c   1.000
_cell.angle_alpha   90.00
_cell.angle_beta   90.00
_cell.angle_gamma   90.00
#
_symmetry.space_group_name_H-M   'P 1'
#
loop_
_entity.id
_entity.type
_entity.pdbx_description
1 polymer ?
#
loop_
_entity_poly.entity_id
_entity_poly.type
_entity_poly.pdbx_seq_one_letter_code
_entity_poly.pdbx_strand_id
1 'polypeptide(L)'
;MLCNLLSSNKEYSLLKINGHGELVVEDLKTSIILSVKAYTSTKDNAIAVYKEYIQFLKTKYKIDVELEFPPIPISIEFERIMFIAKYLQDPNHKIEELYNMLWVGKDTIDDDIKKLRGMTDNPIQVCGKKFVIEDSKRRNGRVMMSSTAHPVLLTSNLTQIIVTLKGLRLMSKDSAFRSYSIEMAKSIWIQLSEYAKKRILFVLSDLLPDEVQWYISLENDIDNSFLSEKMCSNTEGAGCVLDCLKNQKKCFIEYQEEDGSINIYSDCTVEKYLGATMRILSGSQKIELNLDNILRSSYTIEELI
;
A
#
# COMPACT_ATOMS: atom_id res chain seq x y z
N MET A 1 0.59 -1.10 -54.80
CA MET A 1 -0.69 -1.69 -54.35
C MET A 1 -0.35 -2.69 -53.26
N LEU A 2 -0.56 -2.34 -51.97
CA LEU A 2 -0.25 -3.24 -50.85
C LEU A 2 -1.27 -4.37 -50.85
N CYS A 3 -0.83 -5.59 -51.22
CA CYS A 3 -1.68 -6.77 -51.13
C CYS A 3 -2.13 -6.97 -49.68
N ASN A 4 -3.43 -6.85 -49.44
CA ASN A 4 -4.06 -7.15 -48.18
C ASN A 4 -3.86 -8.66 -47.89
N LEU A 5 -3.07 -9.02 -46.87
CA LEU A 5 -2.90 -10.42 -46.45
C LEU A 5 -4.17 -11.01 -45.85
N LEU A 6 -5.22 -10.23 -45.59
CA LEU A 6 -6.53 -10.80 -45.32
C LEU A 6 -7.09 -11.41 -46.61
N SER A 7 -7.05 -10.70 -47.74
CA SER A 7 -7.81 -11.05 -48.94
C SER A 7 -6.99 -11.57 -50.13
N SER A 8 -5.70 -11.85 -49.98
CA SER A 8 -4.88 -12.39 -51.07
C SER A 8 -5.03 -13.91 -51.18
N ASN A 9 -5.18 -14.48 -52.39
CA ASN A 9 -5.17 -15.94 -52.64
C ASN A 9 -3.85 -16.66 -52.29
N LYS A 10 -2.92 -15.98 -51.62
CA LYS A 10 -1.61 -16.49 -51.23
C LYS A 10 -1.75 -17.42 -50.03
N GLU A 11 -0.89 -18.44 -49.97
CA GLU A 11 -0.92 -19.50 -48.94
C GLU A 11 -0.81 -18.99 -47.51
N TYR A 12 -0.17 -17.84 -47.33
CA TYR A 12 0.07 -17.17 -46.06
C TYR A 12 -0.96 -16.06 -45.76
N SER A 13 -2.10 -16.03 -46.46
CA SER A 13 -3.20 -15.12 -46.11
C SER A 13 -3.97 -15.62 -44.90
N LEU A 14 -4.40 -14.69 -44.04
CA LEU A 14 -5.17 -14.98 -42.84
C LEU A 14 -6.47 -15.75 -43.18
N LEU A 15 -7.13 -15.43 -44.31
CA LEU A 15 -8.32 -16.16 -44.77
C LEU A 15 -8.05 -17.61 -45.19
N LYS A 16 -6.85 -17.92 -45.72
CA LYS A 16 -6.49 -19.28 -46.14
C LYS A 16 -6.02 -20.14 -44.96
N ILE A 17 -5.43 -19.51 -43.95
CA ILE A 17 -5.01 -20.17 -42.70
C ILE A 17 -6.21 -20.43 -41.78
N ASN A 18 -7.18 -19.50 -41.68
CA ASN A 18 -8.39 -19.67 -40.86
C ASN A 18 -9.56 -20.39 -41.57
N GLY A 19 -9.34 -20.90 -42.79
CA GLY A 19 -10.32 -21.70 -43.53
C GLY A 19 -11.67 -21.02 -43.69
N HIS A 20 -11.79 -20.02 -44.58
CA HIS A 20 -13.06 -19.34 -44.92
C HIS A 20 -13.86 -18.72 -43.75
N GLY A 21 -13.41 -18.83 -42.49
CA GLY A 21 -14.08 -18.26 -41.33
C GLY A 21 -13.89 -16.75 -41.24
N GLU A 22 -14.93 -16.06 -40.78
CA GLU A 22 -14.88 -14.65 -40.39
C GLU A 22 -13.97 -14.49 -39.16
N LEU A 23 -13.12 -13.46 -39.13
CA LEU A 23 -12.32 -13.15 -37.95
C LEU A 23 -13.24 -12.58 -36.87
N VAL A 24 -13.58 -13.40 -35.87
CA VAL A 24 -14.34 -12.96 -34.70
C VAL A 24 -13.37 -12.31 -33.70
N VAL A 25 -13.55 -11.01 -33.46
CA VAL A 25 -12.67 -10.23 -32.58
C VAL A 25 -12.63 -10.78 -31.16
N GLU A 26 -13.76 -11.25 -30.62
CA GLU A 26 -13.83 -11.83 -29.27
C GLU A 26 -13.09 -13.18 -29.15
N ASP A 27 -13.11 -14.01 -30.19
CA ASP A 27 -12.35 -15.26 -30.22
C ASP A 27 -10.86 -14.98 -30.25
N LEU A 28 -10.44 -13.92 -30.96
CA LEU A 28 -9.06 -13.47 -30.98
C LEU A 28 -8.61 -12.97 -29.61
N LYS A 29 -9.43 -12.15 -28.92
CA LYS A 29 -9.13 -11.70 -27.54
C LYS A 29 -8.95 -12.89 -26.60
N THR A 30 -9.89 -13.82 -26.65
CA THR A 30 -9.86 -15.03 -25.80
C THR A 30 -8.61 -15.87 -26.09
N SER A 31 -8.28 -16.07 -27.36
CA SER A 31 -7.10 -16.83 -27.78
C SER A 31 -5.78 -16.18 -27.34
N ILE A 32 -5.69 -14.84 -27.40
CA ILE A 32 -4.51 -14.10 -26.92
C ILE A 32 -4.32 -14.33 -25.42
N ILE A 33 -5.37 -14.15 -24.61
CA ILE A 33 -5.31 -14.32 -23.16
C ILE A 33 -4.92 -15.76 -22.80
N LEU A 34 -5.57 -16.76 -23.42
CA LEU A 34 -5.26 -18.17 -23.18
C LEU A 34 -3.83 -18.53 -23.59
N SER A 35 -3.35 -18.00 -24.71
CA SER A 35 -1.97 -18.19 -25.17
C SER A 35 -0.97 -17.65 -24.16
N VAL A 36 -1.17 -16.43 -23.65
CA VAL A 36 -0.29 -15.86 -22.62
C VAL A 36 -0.36 -16.65 -21.30
N LYS A 37 -1.57 -17.08 -20.88
CA LYS A 37 -1.77 -17.92 -19.70
C LYS A 37 -1.02 -19.25 -19.80
N ALA A 38 -1.02 -19.89 -20.97
CA ALA A 38 -0.32 -21.15 -21.22
C ALA A 38 1.20 -20.99 -21.43
N TYR A 39 1.67 -19.78 -21.74
CA TYR A 39 3.10 -19.54 -21.98
C TYR A 39 3.91 -19.74 -20.69
N THR A 40 4.89 -20.65 -20.74
CA THR A 40 5.72 -21.05 -19.59
C THR A 40 7.02 -20.26 -19.47
N SER A 41 7.47 -19.63 -20.56
CA SER A 41 8.59 -18.69 -20.54
C SER A 41 8.10 -17.30 -20.08
N THR A 42 8.88 -16.26 -20.35
CA THR A 42 8.56 -14.86 -20.01
C THR A 42 7.25 -14.39 -20.66
N LYS A 43 6.16 -14.38 -19.87
CA LYS A 43 4.82 -13.96 -20.33
C LYS A 43 4.82 -12.52 -20.83
N ASP A 44 5.67 -11.66 -20.28
CA ASP A 44 5.82 -10.27 -20.71
C ASP A 44 6.30 -10.14 -22.17
N ASN A 45 7.15 -11.04 -22.64
CA ASN A 45 7.56 -11.06 -24.05
C ASN A 45 6.40 -11.45 -24.96
N ALA A 46 5.59 -12.44 -24.57
CA ALA A 46 4.38 -12.79 -25.32
C ALA A 46 3.39 -11.62 -25.36
N ILE A 47 3.21 -10.92 -24.23
CA ILE A 47 2.39 -9.70 -24.15
C ILE A 47 2.93 -8.62 -25.11
N ALA A 48 4.24 -8.38 -25.14
CA ALA A 48 4.85 -7.40 -26.03
C ALA A 48 4.57 -7.73 -27.51
N VAL A 49 4.76 -8.99 -27.91
CA VAL A 49 4.45 -9.46 -29.27
C VAL A 49 2.97 -9.26 -29.60
N TYR A 50 2.05 -9.57 -28.68
CA TYR A 50 0.62 -9.38 -28.94
C TYR A 50 0.20 -7.90 -29.01
N LYS A 51 0.85 -7.01 -28.25
CA LYS A 51 0.67 -5.56 -28.40
C LYS A 51 1.07 -5.10 -29.80
N GLU A 52 2.22 -5.54 -30.29
CA GLU A 52 2.68 -5.25 -31.65
C GLU A 52 1.73 -5.83 -32.71
N TYR A 53 1.25 -7.05 -32.50
CA TYR A 53 0.31 -7.72 -33.40
C TYR A 53 -1.04 -6.99 -33.48
N ILE A 54 -1.64 -6.60 -32.34
CA ILE A 54 -2.88 -5.82 -32.34
C ILE A 54 -2.68 -4.47 -33.03
N GLN A 55 -1.56 -3.79 -32.77
CA GLN A 55 -1.24 -2.54 -33.44
C GLN A 55 -1.08 -2.71 -34.96
N PHE A 56 -0.49 -3.82 -35.40
CA PHE A 56 -0.40 -4.20 -36.79
C PHE A 56 -1.78 -4.42 -37.42
N LEU A 57 -2.68 -5.15 -36.76
CA LEU A 57 -4.06 -5.37 -37.22
C LEU A 57 -4.80 -4.04 -37.40
N LYS A 58 -4.71 -3.15 -36.40
CA LYS A 58 -5.32 -1.82 -36.46
C LYS A 58 -4.77 -0.97 -37.59
N THR A 59 -3.45 -0.96 -37.76
CA THR A 59 -2.79 -0.08 -38.73
C THR A 59 -2.96 -0.55 -40.17
N LYS A 60 -2.72 -1.85 -40.42
CA LYS A 60 -2.69 -2.44 -41.77
C LYS A 60 -4.04 -2.90 -42.26
N TYR A 61 -4.89 -3.41 -41.36
CA TYR A 61 -6.17 -4.00 -41.73
C TYR A 61 -7.39 -3.23 -41.21
N LYS A 62 -7.18 -2.17 -40.41
CA LYS A 62 -8.27 -1.40 -39.79
C LYS A 62 -9.18 -2.25 -38.90
N ILE A 63 -8.66 -3.37 -38.39
CA ILE A 63 -9.34 -4.21 -37.39
C ILE A 63 -8.94 -3.68 -36.02
N ASP A 64 -9.90 -3.14 -35.28
CA ASP A 64 -9.67 -2.68 -33.91
C ASP A 64 -9.97 -3.82 -32.93
N VAL A 65 -8.99 -4.16 -32.09
CA VAL A 65 -9.10 -5.19 -31.07
C VAL A 65 -8.84 -4.51 -29.74
N GLU A 66 -9.91 -4.15 -29.04
CA GLU A 66 -9.83 -3.54 -27.72
C GLU A 66 -9.54 -4.62 -26.67
N LEU A 67 -8.30 -4.66 -26.19
CA LEU A 67 -7.82 -5.64 -25.22
C LEU A 67 -7.11 -4.93 -24.08
N GLU A 68 -7.58 -5.14 -22.86
CA GLU A 68 -6.93 -4.63 -21.64
C GLU A 68 -5.77 -5.54 -21.25
N PHE A 69 -4.55 -5.11 -21.54
CA PHE A 69 -3.34 -5.81 -21.12
C PHE A 69 -3.09 -5.65 -19.62
N PRO A 70 -2.36 -6.58 -18.99
CA PRO A 70 -1.98 -6.44 -17.60
C PRO A 70 -1.31 -5.09 -17.32
N PRO A 71 -1.64 -4.43 -16.20
CA PRO A 71 -1.18 -3.07 -15.90
C PRO A 71 0.30 -3.01 -15.47
N ILE A 72 0.92 -4.17 -15.25
CA ILE A 72 2.29 -4.33 -14.77
C ILE A 72 2.99 -5.47 -15.53
N PRO A 73 4.33 -5.55 -15.47
CA PRO A 73 5.07 -6.73 -15.89
C PRO A 73 4.72 -7.93 -15.00
N ILE A 74 4.06 -8.94 -15.55
CA ILE A 74 3.50 -10.04 -14.77
C ILE A 74 4.52 -11.13 -14.45
N SER A 75 5.63 -11.19 -15.20
CA SER A 75 6.71 -12.15 -14.92
C SER A 75 7.60 -11.69 -13.76
N ILE A 76 7.53 -10.40 -13.39
CA ILE A 76 8.25 -9.88 -12.22
C ILE A 76 7.41 -10.17 -10.98
N GLU A 77 7.77 -11.21 -10.26
CA GLU A 77 7.06 -11.65 -9.06
C GLU A 77 6.87 -10.53 -8.03
N PHE A 78 7.91 -9.74 -7.77
CA PHE A 78 7.84 -8.64 -6.81
C PHE A 78 6.76 -7.60 -7.21
N GLU A 79 6.75 -7.16 -8.47
CA GLU A 79 5.75 -6.21 -8.99
C GLU A 79 4.34 -6.80 -8.90
N ARG A 80 4.20 -8.06 -9.28
CA ARG A 80 2.92 -8.78 -9.21
C ARG A 80 2.37 -8.82 -7.80
N ILE A 81 3.20 -9.18 -6.83
CA ILE A 81 2.77 -9.29 -5.46
C ILE A 81 2.50 -7.91 -4.84
N MET A 82 3.30 -6.88 -5.15
CA MET A 82 3.02 -5.51 -4.72
C MET A 82 1.71 -4.96 -5.32
N PHE A 83 1.40 -5.32 -6.57
CA PHE A 83 0.12 -4.99 -7.19
C PHE A 83 -1.04 -5.66 -6.45
N ILE A 84 -0.94 -6.97 -6.16
CA ILE A 84 -1.95 -7.71 -5.39
C ILE A 84 -2.16 -7.07 -4.01
N ALA A 85 -1.08 -6.72 -3.30
CA ALA A 85 -1.15 -6.07 -2.01
C ALA A 85 -1.91 -4.74 -2.05
N LYS A 86 -1.63 -3.89 -3.05
CA LYS A 86 -2.34 -2.62 -3.26
C LYS A 86 -3.80 -2.83 -3.65
N TYR A 87 -4.05 -3.80 -4.53
CA TYR A 87 -5.38 -4.07 -5.03
C TYR A 87 -6.32 -4.59 -3.92
N LEU A 88 -5.84 -5.50 -3.08
CA LEU A 88 -6.65 -6.10 -2.00
C LEU A 88 -6.89 -5.17 -0.79
N GLN A 89 -6.32 -3.96 -0.78
CA GLN A 89 -6.62 -2.96 0.25
C GLN A 89 -8.06 -2.43 0.16
N ASP A 90 -8.68 -2.45 -1.03
CA ASP A 90 -10.09 -2.11 -1.17
C ASP A 90 -10.95 -3.35 -0.80
N PRO A 91 -11.81 -3.28 0.24
CA PRO A 91 -12.63 -4.41 0.66
C PRO A 91 -13.70 -4.82 -0.37
N ASN A 92 -13.91 -4.04 -1.44
CA ASN A 92 -14.81 -4.38 -2.54
C ASN A 92 -14.16 -5.26 -3.59
N HIS A 93 -12.82 -5.28 -3.66
CA HIS A 93 -12.09 -6.08 -4.63
C HIS A 93 -12.08 -7.57 -4.25
N LYS A 94 -11.99 -8.42 -5.28
CA LYS A 94 -12.01 -9.87 -5.15
C LYS A 94 -10.76 -10.50 -5.74
N ILE A 95 -10.31 -11.61 -5.15
CA ILE A 95 -9.13 -12.33 -5.64
C ILE A 95 -9.36 -12.85 -7.06
N GLU A 96 -10.58 -13.27 -7.38
CA GLU A 96 -10.92 -13.83 -8.68
C GLU A 96 -10.72 -12.84 -9.85
N GLU A 97 -10.82 -11.53 -9.57
CA GLU A 97 -10.61 -10.48 -10.56
C GLU A 97 -9.13 -10.40 -10.98
N LEU A 98 -8.19 -10.73 -10.07
CA LEU A 98 -6.75 -10.74 -10.35
C LEU A 98 -6.36 -11.77 -11.42
N TYR A 99 -7.07 -12.90 -11.53
CA TYR A 99 -6.81 -13.92 -12.55
C TYR A 99 -6.98 -13.38 -13.98
N ASN A 100 -7.90 -12.42 -14.13
CA ASN A 100 -8.23 -11.80 -15.40
C ASN A 100 -7.46 -10.50 -15.62
N MET A 101 -7.14 -9.74 -14.57
CA MET A 101 -6.34 -8.53 -14.70
C MET A 101 -4.87 -8.82 -14.99
N LEU A 102 -4.31 -9.87 -14.37
CA LEU A 102 -2.88 -10.20 -14.46
C LEU A 102 -2.57 -11.32 -15.45
N TRP A 103 -3.60 -11.90 -16.10
CA TRP A 103 -3.45 -13.01 -17.04
C TRP A 103 -2.61 -14.18 -16.50
N VAL A 104 -2.78 -14.48 -15.21
CA VAL A 104 -2.13 -15.62 -14.54
C VAL A 104 -3.16 -16.62 -14.04
N GLY A 105 -2.70 -17.84 -13.76
CA GLY A 105 -3.52 -18.90 -13.20
C GLY A 105 -3.87 -18.64 -11.73
N LYS A 106 -4.90 -19.35 -11.25
CA LYS A 106 -5.32 -19.32 -9.86
C LYS A 106 -4.19 -19.67 -8.89
N ASP A 107 -3.46 -20.74 -9.18
CA ASP A 107 -2.39 -21.25 -8.31
C ASP A 107 -1.28 -20.20 -8.12
N THR A 108 -0.94 -19.44 -9.16
CA THR A 108 0.05 -18.36 -9.08
C THR A 108 -0.38 -17.26 -8.10
N ILE A 109 -1.62 -16.80 -8.20
CA ILE A 109 -2.16 -15.77 -7.29
C ILE A 109 -2.30 -16.31 -5.86
N ASP A 110 -2.74 -17.56 -5.71
CA ASP A 110 -2.87 -18.17 -4.39
C ASP A 110 -1.50 -18.30 -3.69
N ASP A 111 -0.44 -18.64 -4.43
CA ASP A 111 0.93 -18.68 -3.91
C ASP A 111 1.50 -17.29 -3.61
N ASP A 112 1.26 -16.30 -4.47
CA ASP A 112 1.59 -14.90 -4.21
C ASP A 112 0.94 -14.38 -2.91
N ILE A 113 -0.33 -14.73 -2.69
CA ILE A 113 -1.08 -14.37 -1.47
C ILE A 113 -0.49 -15.09 -0.24
N LYS A 114 -0.05 -16.35 -0.34
CA LYS A 114 0.63 -17.02 0.78
C LYS A 114 1.92 -16.30 1.17
N LYS A 115 2.72 -15.84 0.19
CA LYS A 115 3.93 -15.05 0.42
C LYS A 115 3.62 -13.74 1.13
N LEU A 116 2.56 -13.03 0.70
CA LEU A 116 2.07 -11.81 1.35
C LEU A 116 1.63 -12.02 2.80
N ARG A 117 1.15 -13.21 3.13
CA ARG A 117 0.69 -13.57 4.49
C ARG A 117 1.81 -14.09 5.37
N GLY A 118 3.05 -14.15 4.87
CA GLY A 118 4.17 -14.78 5.57
C GLY A 118 3.95 -16.27 5.84
N MET A 119 3.03 -16.93 5.13
CA MET A 119 2.72 -18.36 5.28
C MET A 119 3.68 -19.25 4.46
N THR A 120 4.90 -18.77 4.27
CA THR A 120 5.95 -19.41 3.46
C THR A 120 7.29 -19.14 4.13
N ASP A 121 8.25 -20.05 3.97
CA ASP A 121 9.61 -19.86 4.49
C ASP A 121 10.37 -18.70 3.82
N ASN A 122 9.84 -18.17 2.71
CA ASN A 122 10.40 -17.04 1.97
C ASN A 122 9.36 -15.91 1.78
N PRO A 123 9.00 -15.17 2.85
CA PRO A 123 8.11 -14.03 2.73
C PRO A 123 8.77 -12.91 1.93
N ILE A 124 7.97 -12.02 1.34
CA ILE A 124 8.52 -10.84 0.69
C ILE A 124 9.22 -9.95 1.70
N GLN A 125 10.37 -9.44 1.30
CA GLN A 125 11.09 -8.42 2.04
C GLN A 125 11.32 -7.19 1.17
N VAL A 126 11.15 -6.00 1.75
CA VAL A 126 11.46 -4.71 1.14
C VAL A 126 12.44 -4.01 2.06
N CYS A 127 13.66 -3.78 1.58
CA CYS A 127 14.72 -3.10 2.34
C CYS A 127 14.92 -3.69 3.76
N GLY A 128 14.95 -5.02 3.86
CA GLY A 128 15.14 -5.75 5.13
C GLY A 128 13.87 -5.97 5.94
N LYS A 129 12.74 -5.35 5.58
CA LYS A 129 11.45 -5.53 6.26
C LYS A 129 10.58 -6.57 5.58
N LYS A 130 10.10 -7.55 6.34
CA LYS A 130 9.08 -8.51 5.91
C LYS A 130 7.77 -7.78 5.64
N PHE A 131 7.27 -7.89 4.42
CA PHE A 131 5.95 -7.40 4.05
C PHE A 131 4.91 -8.49 4.33
N VAL A 132 4.38 -8.47 5.54
CA VAL A 132 3.34 -9.41 5.99
C VAL A 132 2.05 -8.65 6.26
N ILE A 133 0.98 -9.11 5.64
CA ILE A 133 -0.37 -8.60 5.88
C ILE A 133 -1.08 -9.54 6.84
N GLU A 134 -1.57 -8.99 7.95
CA GLU A 134 -2.44 -9.72 8.88
C GLU A 134 -3.82 -9.98 8.26
N ASP A 135 -4.31 -11.22 8.42
CA ASP A 135 -5.61 -11.64 7.91
C ASP A 135 -6.72 -11.01 8.79
N SER A 136 -7.66 -10.30 8.18
CA SER A 136 -8.95 -10.08 8.83
C SER A 136 -10.00 -10.95 8.15
N LYS A 137 -10.49 -11.92 8.92
CA LYS A 137 -11.64 -12.81 8.69
C LYS A 137 -12.12 -12.90 7.23
N ARG A 138 -11.89 -14.06 6.59
CA ARG A 138 -12.62 -14.44 5.37
C ARG A 138 -14.13 -14.39 5.64
N ARG A 139 -14.83 -13.42 5.08
CA ARG A 139 -16.30 -13.37 5.08
C ARG A 139 -16.77 -13.41 3.63
N ASN A 140 -17.45 -14.48 3.24
CA ASN A 140 -18.02 -14.68 1.90
C ASN A 140 -17.03 -14.52 0.74
N GLY A 141 -15.82 -15.10 0.84
CA GLY A 141 -14.81 -15.03 -0.22
C GLY A 141 -14.05 -13.69 -0.31
N ARG A 142 -14.38 -12.70 0.53
CA ARG A 142 -13.63 -11.45 0.64
C ARG A 142 -12.51 -11.62 1.65
N VAL A 143 -11.29 -11.31 1.24
CA VAL A 143 -10.16 -11.10 2.16
C VAL A 143 -10.24 -9.65 2.58
N MET A 144 -10.53 -9.41 3.86
CA MET A 144 -10.36 -8.08 4.43
C MET A 144 -8.94 -8.04 5.02
N MET A 145 -8.19 -6.98 4.77
CA MET A 145 -6.88 -6.79 5.39
C MET A 145 -7.07 -5.96 6.66
N SER A 146 -6.68 -6.46 7.85
CA SER A 146 -6.74 -5.65 9.09
C SER A 146 -5.70 -4.53 9.07
N SER A 147 -4.59 -4.77 8.37
CA SER A 147 -3.51 -3.81 8.21
C SER A 147 -3.59 -3.17 6.83
N THR A 148 -3.81 -1.86 6.78
CA THR A 148 -3.59 -1.04 5.59
C THR A 148 -2.10 -0.75 5.41
N ALA A 149 -1.25 -1.78 5.48
CA ALA A 149 0.18 -1.64 5.22
C ALA A 149 0.34 -1.24 3.75
N HIS A 150 0.84 -0.03 3.52
CA HIS A 150 1.13 0.46 2.17
C HIS A 150 2.64 0.36 1.91
N PRO A 151 3.08 -0.43 0.92
CA PRO A 151 4.48 -0.47 0.55
C PRO A 151 4.82 0.83 -0.19
N VAL A 152 5.43 1.77 0.52
CA VAL A 152 5.97 3.01 -0.05
C VAL A 152 7.49 2.88 -0.06
N LEU A 153 8.06 2.73 -1.26
CA LEU A 153 9.51 2.79 -1.47
C LEU A 153 9.90 4.22 -1.80
N LEU A 154 10.73 4.84 -0.95
CA LEU A 154 11.16 6.22 -1.14
C LEU A 154 12.49 6.27 -1.89
N THR A 155 12.47 6.66 -3.16
CA THR A 155 13.68 6.91 -3.98
C THR A 155 14.15 8.37 -3.84
N SER A 156 14.23 8.85 -2.60
CA SER A 156 14.60 10.24 -2.28
C SER A 156 16.11 10.45 -2.27
N ASN A 157 16.57 11.63 -2.67
CA ASN A 157 17.97 12.02 -2.46
C ASN A 157 18.26 12.30 -0.98
N LEU A 158 19.53 12.38 -0.60
CA LEU A 158 19.92 12.50 0.80
C LEU A 158 19.40 13.79 1.47
N THR A 159 19.33 14.91 0.75
CA THR A 159 18.79 16.16 1.28
C THR A 159 17.29 16.04 1.57
N GLN A 160 16.53 15.40 0.67
CA GLN A 160 15.11 15.12 0.91
C GLN A 160 14.91 14.23 2.14
N ILE A 161 15.77 13.23 2.33
CA ILE A 161 15.75 12.38 3.53
C ILE A 161 16.02 13.20 4.80
N ILE A 162 17.04 14.08 4.80
CA ILE A 162 17.38 14.93 5.95
C ILE A 162 16.20 15.83 6.33
N VAL A 163 15.61 16.52 5.35
CA VAL A 163 14.45 17.41 5.58
C VAL A 163 13.26 16.61 6.11
N THR A 164 13.01 15.42 5.57
CA THR A 164 11.91 14.55 6.00
C THR A 164 12.10 14.08 7.44
N LEU A 165 13.27 13.56 7.80
CA LEU A 165 13.56 13.10 9.16
C LEU A 165 13.47 14.26 10.18
N LYS A 166 13.95 15.45 9.81
CA LYS A 166 13.83 16.65 10.66
C LYS A 166 12.38 17.06 10.86
N GLY A 167 11.55 17.00 9.81
CA GLY A 167 10.10 17.22 9.91
C GLY A 167 9.43 16.22 10.84
N LEU A 168 9.71 14.92 10.68
CA LEU A 168 9.17 13.86 11.53
C LEU A 168 9.60 14.02 13.00
N ARG A 169 10.84 14.43 13.26
CA ARG A 169 11.30 14.76 14.62
C ARG A 169 10.46 15.88 15.24
N LEU A 170 10.21 16.96 14.50
CA LEU A 170 9.40 18.07 15.00
C LEU A 170 7.95 17.63 15.26
N MET A 171 7.36 16.87 14.34
CA MET A 171 6.01 16.32 14.51
C MET A 171 5.93 15.35 15.71
N SER A 172 7.02 14.65 16.04
CA SER A 172 7.03 13.72 17.17
C SER A 172 6.82 14.38 18.54
N LYS A 173 6.96 15.71 18.62
CA LYS A 173 6.72 16.46 19.85
C LYS A 173 5.23 16.52 20.20
N ASP A 174 4.36 16.54 19.19
CA ASP A 174 2.91 16.53 19.34
C ASP A 174 2.43 15.12 19.72
N SER A 175 1.64 15.00 20.79
CA SER A 175 1.19 13.71 21.33
C SER A 175 0.36 12.90 20.34
N ALA A 176 -0.45 13.55 19.50
CA ALA A 176 -1.29 12.88 18.51
C ALA A 176 -0.46 12.27 17.37
N PHE A 177 0.62 12.94 16.97
CA PHE A 177 1.49 12.51 15.87
C PHE A 177 2.71 11.70 16.32
N ARG A 178 3.01 11.66 17.62
CA ARG A 178 4.26 11.15 18.20
C ARG A 178 4.67 9.78 17.66
N SER A 179 3.86 8.77 17.92
CA SER A 179 4.18 7.39 17.56
C SER A 179 4.24 7.21 16.05
N TYR A 180 3.28 7.75 15.28
CA TYR A 180 3.32 7.69 13.82
C TYR A 180 4.59 8.31 13.23
N SER A 181 5.02 9.46 13.78
CA SER A 181 6.21 10.18 13.30
C SER A 181 7.49 9.43 13.61
N ILE A 182 7.62 8.89 14.83
CA ILE A 182 8.77 8.10 15.25
C ILE A 182 8.87 6.81 14.45
N GLU A 183 7.78 6.05 14.32
CA GLU A 183 7.79 4.78 13.61
C GLU A 183 8.03 4.96 12.11
N MET A 184 7.50 6.03 11.50
CA MET A 184 7.85 6.40 10.13
C MET A 184 9.33 6.76 9.99
N ALA A 185 9.88 7.55 10.93
CA ALA A 185 11.29 7.93 10.90
C ALA A 185 12.22 6.72 11.01
N LYS A 186 11.93 5.80 11.93
CA LYS A 186 12.66 4.53 12.04
C LYS A 186 12.54 3.70 10.76
N SER A 187 11.34 3.66 10.16
CA SER A 187 11.11 2.97 8.89
C SER A 187 11.91 3.54 7.73
N ILE A 188 12.13 4.85 7.70
CA ILE A 188 13.05 5.47 6.73
C ILE A 188 14.50 5.13 7.09
N TRP A 189 14.87 5.29 8.36
CA TRP A 189 16.25 5.15 8.83
C TRP A 189 16.86 3.78 8.55
N ILE A 190 16.09 2.70 8.78
CA ILE A 190 16.55 1.33 8.55
C ILE A 190 16.78 0.99 7.07
N GLN A 191 16.16 1.73 6.14
CA GLN A 191 16.37 1.56 4.70
C GLN A 191 17.66 2.25 4.22
N LEU A 192 18.26 3.11 5.05
CA LEU A 192 19.44 3.88 4.67
C LEU A 192 20.71 3.02 4.74
N SER A 193 21.61 3.25 3.80
CA SER A 193 22.96 2.71 3.89
C SER A 193 23.75 3.36 5.03
N GLU A 194 24.75 2.65 5.53
CA GLU A 194 25.67 3.18 6.55
C GLU A 194 26.35 4.48 6.11
N TYR A 195 26.65 4.64 4.83
CA TYR A 195 27.14 5.89 4.26
C TYR A 195 26.13 7.03 4.44
N ALA A 196 24.87 6.80 4.08
CA ALA A 196 23.81 7.79 4.19
C ALA A 196 23.59 8.21 5.65
N LYS A 197 23.50 7.25 6.58
CA LYS A 197 23.38 7.52 8.03
C LYS A 197 24.52 8.40 8.54
N LYS A 198 25.79 8.03 8.26
CA LYS A 198 26.97 8.83 8.65
C LYS A 198 26.93 10.25 8.09
N ARG A 199 26.54 10.40 6.82
CA ARG A 199 26.46 11.71 6.18
C ARG A 199 25.35 12.56 6.77
N ILE A 200 24.19 11.99 7.09
CA ILE A 200 23.10 12.68 7.78
C ILE A 200 23.56 13.17 9.16
N LEU A 201 24.17 12.29 9.95
CA LEU A 201 24.65 12.66 11.29
C LEU A 201 25.66 13.80 11.23
N PHE A 202 26.63 13.76 10.30
CA PHE A 202 27.57 14.86 10.07
C PHE A 202 26.87 16.18 9.69
N VAL A 203 25.89 16.12 8.78
CA VAL A 203 25.16 17.33 8.37
C VAL A 203 24.40 17.91 9.57
N LEU A 204 23.77 17.07 10.38
CA LEU A 204 22.96 17.48 11.54
C LEU A 204 23.80 17.86 12.78
N SER A 205 25.07 17.44 12.85
CA SER A 205 26.00 17.93 13.87
C SER A 205 26.61 19.28 13.49
N ASP A 206 27.11 19.40 12.26
CA ASP A 206 28.06 20.46 11.91
C ASP A 206 27.49 21.55 11.01
N LEU A 207 26.59 21.19 10.07
CA LEU A 207 26.13 22.12 9.02
C LEU A 207 24.73 22.67 9.30
N LEU A 208 23.84 21.84 9.85
CA LEU A 208 22.46 22.15 10.20
C LEU A 208 22.14 21.61 11.60
N PRO A 209 22.74 22.19 12.66
CA PRO A 209 22.65 21.66 14.02
C PRO A 209 21.24 21.25 14.44
N ASP A 210 21.14 20.05 15.01
CA ASP A 210 19.92 19.47 15.54
C ASP A 210 20.19 18.48 16.68
N GLU A 211 19.15 17.88 17.25
CA GLU A 211 19.25 16.86 18.31
C GLU A 211 19.74 15.50 17.76
N VAL A 212 21.05 15.38 17.49
CA VAL A 212 21.69 14.20 16.88
C VAL A 212 21.35 12.88 17.60
N GLN A 213 21.24 12.88 18.93
CA GLN A 213 20.91 11.69 19.72
C GLN A 213 19.55 11.09 19.36
N TRP A 214 18.58 11.92 18.95
CA TRP A 214 17.27 11.44 18.50
C TRP A 214 17.41 10.54 17.26
N TYR A 215 18.24 10.95 16.30
CA TYR A 215 18.48 10.18 15.06
C TYR A 215 19.23 8.87 15.33
N ILE A 216 20.20 8.90 16.26
CA ILE A 216 20.92 7.69 16.69
C ILE A 216 19.96 6.68 17.33
N SER A 217 18.96 7.15 18.09
CA SER A 217 17.96 6.29 18.72
C SER A 217 17.02 5.56 17.74
N LEU A 218 17.03 5.94 16.46
CA LEU A 218 16.23 5.28 15.42
C LEU A 218 16.79 3.90 15.02
N GLU A 219 18.01 3.55 15.43
CA GLU A 219 18.69 2.28 15.11
C GLU A 219 18.13 1.07 15.87
N ASN A 220 17.13 1.25 16.73
CA ASN A 220 16.58 0.16 17.55
C ASN A 220 15.92 -0.94 16.69
N ASP A 221 16.08 -2.20 17.14
CA ASP A 221 15.45 -3.40 16.57
C ASP A 221 13.92 -3.27 16.60
N ILE A 222 13.34 -2.84 15.48
CA ILE A 222 11.91 -2.99 15.25
C ILE A 222 11.67 -4.42 14.76
N ASP A 223 10.54 -5.00 15.15
CA ASP A 223 9.95 -6.11 14.42
C ASP A 223 10.02 -5.81 12.92
N ASN A 224 10.65 -6.70 12.14
CA ASN A 224 10.89 -6.47 10.72
C ASN A 224 9.60 -6.40 9.89
N SER A 225 8.42 -6.45 10.52
CA SER A 225 7.11 -6.39 9.89
C SER A 225 6.59 -4.95 9.72
N PHE A 226 5.63 -4.77 8.82
CA PHE A 226 4.91 -3.49 8.68
C PHE A 226 3.96 -3.30 9.87
N LEU A 227 3.99 -2.13 10.50
CA LEU A 227 3.15 -1.83 11.65
C LEU A 227 1.72 -1.49 11.22
N SER A 228 0.74 -2.00 11.96
CA SER A 228 -0.67 -1.60 11.83
C SER A 228 -0.93 -0.27 12.54
N GLU A 229 -2.07 0.35 12.26
CA GLU A 229 -2.47 1.60 12.95
C GLU A 229 -2.60 1.44 14.46
N LYS A 230 -3.07 0.28 14.92
CA LYS A 230 -3.13 -0.04 16.35
C LYS A 230 -1.72 -0.15 16.96
N MET A 231 -0.76 -0.74 16.23
CA MET A 231 0.64 -0.83 16.69
C MET A 231 1.35 0.52 16.74
N CYS A 232 0.89 1.49 15.93
CA CYS A 232 1.38 2.87 15.94
C CYS A 232 0.59 3.79 16.89
N SER A 233 -0.39 3.27 17.62
CA SER A 233 -1.12 4.02 18.63
C SER A 233 -0.64 3.67 20.04
N ASN A 234 -0.74 4.63 20.96
CA ASN A 234 -0.41 4.44 22.37
C ASN A 234 -1.52 5.07 23.24
N THR A 235 -1.44 4.85 24.55
CA THR A 235 -2.43 5.38 25.49
C THR A 235 -2.07 6.74 26.07
N GLU A 236 -0.85 7.24 25.85
CA GLU A 236 -0.38 8.53 26.36
C GLU A 236 -0.90 9.70 25.51
N GLY A 237 -1.45 10.72 26.17
CA GLY A 237 -2.00 11.89 25.50
C GLY A 237 -3.03 11.51 24.43
N ALA A 238 -2.95 12.15 23.26
CA ALA A 238 -3.82 11.90 22.12
C ALA A 238 -3.40 10.70 21.24
N GLY A 239 -2.70 9.71 21.80
CA GLY A 239 -2.02 8.63 21.07
C GLY A 239 -2.87 7.73 20.17
N CYS A 240 -4.18 7.63 20.35
CA CYS A 240 -5.07 6.87 19.44
C CYS A 240 -6.02 7.77 18.61
N VAL A 241 -6.00 9.08 18.84
CA VAL A 241 -7.00 10.02 18.33
C VAL A 241 -7.01 10.09 16.80
N LEU A 242 -5.84 10.06 16.16
CA LEU A 242 -5.74 10.15 14.70
C LEU A 242 -6.34 8.92 14.00
N ASP A 243 -6.09 7.72 14.51
CA ASP A 243 -6.73 6.50 14.02
C ASP A 243 -8.25 6.61 14.17
N CYS A 244 -8.71 7.05 15.35
CA CYS A 244 -10.14 7.20 15.63
C CYS A 244 -10.82 8.23 14.73
N LEU A 245 -10.18 9.37 14.48
CA LEU A 245 -10.67 10.38 13.55
C LEU A 245 -10.73 9.84 12.12
N LYS A 246 -9.64 9.24 11.63
CA LYS A 246 -9.54 8.76 10.25
C LYS A 246 -10.57 7.66 9.95
N ASN A 247 -10.73 6.71 10.87
CA ASN A 247 -11.58 5.53 10.69
C ASN A 247 -12.96 5.66 11.37
N GLN A 248 -13.29 6.82 11.95
CA GLN A 248 -14.55 7.05 12.68
C GLN A 248 -14.79 6.02 13.80
N LYS A 249 -13.71 5.64 14.50
CA LYS A 249 -13.78 4.72 15.65
C LYS A 249 -14.19 5.49 16.90
N LYS A 250 -14.88 4.80 17.81
CA LYS A 250 -15.11 5.31 19.16
C LYS A 250 -13.84 5.20 19.98
N CYS A 251 -13.63 6.15 20.87
CA CYS A 251 -12.53 6.15 21.83
C CYS A 251 -12.95 6.68 23.20
N PHE A 252 -12.06 6.48 24.16
CA PHE A 252 -12.15 7.02 25.51
C PHE A 252 -11.03 8.04 25.69
N ILE A 253 -11.33 9.17 26.33
CA ILE A 253 -10.37 10.26 26.54
C ILE A 253 -10.39 10.67 28.01
N GLU A 254 -9.23 10.59 28.66
CA GLU A 254 -9.01 11.17 29.98
C GLU A 254 -8.44 12.59 29.81
N TYR A 255 -9.15 13.56 30.38
CA TYR A 255 -8.91 14.98 30.15
C TYR A 255 -8.79 15.74 31.47
N GLN A 256 -7.81 16.64 31.55
CA GLN A 256 -7.66 17.56 32.66
C GLN A 256 -8.36 18.89 32.35
N GLU A 257 -9.37 19.21 33.16
CA GLU A 257 -10.07 20.50 33.09
C GLU A 257 -9.19 21.65 33.59
N GLU A 258 -9.57 22.89 33.29
CA GLU A 258 -8.83 24.09 33.70
C GLU A 258 -8.70 24.24 35.22
N ASP A 259 -9.66 23.69 35.98
CA ASP A 259 -9.63 23.67 37.45
C ASP A 259 -8.76 22.54 38.03
N GLY A 260 -8.14 21.73 37.16
CA GLY A 260 -7.29 20.61 37.51
C GLY A 260 -8.04 19.30 37.77
N SER A 261 -9.39 19.30 37.72
CA SER A 261 -10.18 18.08 37.82
C SER A 261 -9.98 17.17 36.60
N ILE A 262 -10.15 15.87 36.79
CA ILE A 262 -10.00 14.86 35.73
C ILE A 262 -11.38 14.36 35.33
N ASN A 263 -11.69 14.48 34.04
CA ASN A 263 -12.90 13.97 33.43
C ASN A 263 -12.57 12.86 32.42
N ILE A 264 -13.46 11.87 32.32
CA ILE A 264 -13.36 10.80 31.32
C ILE A 264 -14.52 10.93 30.35
N TYR A 265 -14.19 11.21 29.09
CA TYR A 265 -15.15 11.21 27.98
C TYR A 265 -15.19 9.81 27.38
N SER A 266 -16.28 9.09 27.65
CA SER A 266 -16.50 7.72 27.18
C SER A 266 -17.26 7.66 25.86
N ASP A 267 -16.98 6.60 25.07
CA ASP A 267 -17.68 6.32 23.80
C ASP A 267 -17.74 7.50 22.82
N CYS A 268 -16.74 8.37 22.86
CA CYS A 268 -16.73 9.59 22.07
C CYS A 268 -16.24 9.34 20.64
N THR A 269 -16.72 10.15 19.70
CA THR A 269 -16.29 10.14 18.30
C THR A 269 -15.53 11.43 18.01
N VAL A 270 -14.33 11.32 17.44
CA VAL A 270 -13.53 12.49 17.07
C VAL A 270 -14.06 13.05 15.75
N GLU A 271 -14.60 14.27 15.77
CA GLU A 271 -15.17 14.93 14.58
C GLU A 271 -14.12 15.72 13.80
N LYS A 272 -13.24 16.44 14.51
CA LYS A 272 -12.24 17.34 13.89
C LYS A 272 -10.98 17.43 14.72
N TYR A 273 -9.86 17.60 14.03
CA TYR A 273 -8.56 17.98 14.58
C TYR A 273 -8.18 19.36 14.04
N LEU A 274 -7.88 20.31 14.91
CA LEU A 274 -7.73 21.75 14.58
C LEU A 274 -6.35 22.29 14.98
N GLY A 275 -5.33 21.43 15.02
CA GLY A 275 -4.00 21.80 15.51
C GLY A 275 -3.96 21.62 17.02
N ALA A 276 -4.00 22.70 17.80
CA ALA A 276 -3.91 22.62 19.26
C ALA A 276 -5.18 22.12 19.96
N THR A 277 -6.32 22.12 19.27
CA THR A 277 -7.60 21.63 19.79
C THR A 277 -8.19 20.54 18.92
N MET A 278 -9.09 19.77 19.51
CA MET A 278 -9.90 18.79 18.81
C MET A 278 -11.36 18.89 19.23
N ARG A 279 -12.26 18.50 18.34
CA ARG A 279 -13.69 18.40 18.64
C ARG A 279 -14.11 16.96 18.72
N ILE A 280 -14.77 16.61 19.81
CA ILE A 280 -15.40 15.31 20.00
C ILE A 280 -16.92 15.44 20.09
N LEU A 281 -17.60 14.36 19.75
CA LEU A 281 -18.99 14.11 20.08
C LEU A 281 -19.05 13.06 21.18
N SER A 282 -19.48 13.45 22.38
CA SER A 282 -19.71 12.54 23.51
C SER A 282 -21.22 12.50 23.81
N GLY A 283 -21.86 11.36 23.56
CA GLY A 283 -23.32 11.26 23.53
C GLY A 283 -23.92 12.21 22.48
N SER A 284 -24.66 13.22 22.92
CA SER A 284 -25.26 14.26 22.06
C SER A 284 -24.53 15.60 22.12
N GLN A 285 -23.46 15.70 22.91
CA GLN A 285 -22.76 16.95 23.17
C GLN A 285 -21.50 17.05 22.33
N LYS A 286 -21.31 18.22 21.70
CA LYS A 286 -20.08 18.59 21.02
C LYS A 286 -19.18 19.32 21.99
N ILE A 287 -17.98 18.79 22.19
CA ILE A 287 -17.03 19.28 23.18
C ILE A 287 -15.73 19.59 22.44
N GLU A 288 -15.14 20.74 22.74
CA GLU A 288 -13.85 21.13 22.20
C GLU A 288 -12.79 20.98 23.30
N LEU A 289 -11.76 20.19 23.02
CA LEU A 289 -10.72 19.81 23.97
C LEU A 289 -9.37 20.36 23.51
N ASN A 290 -8.58 20.87 24.45
CA ASN A 290 -7.18 21.20 24.20
C ASN A 290 -6.34 19.91 24.23
N LEU A 291 -5.50 19.68 23.22
CA LEU A 291 -4.69 18.45 23.15
C LEU A 291 -3.68 18.33 24.29
N ASP A 292 -3.14 19.45 24.78
CA ASP A 292 -2.16 19.45 25.87
C ASP A 292 -2.77 19.02 27.21
N ASN A 293 -4.10 19.11 27.33
CA ASN A 293 -4.86 18.71 28.50
C ASN A 293 -5.35 17.25 28.43
N ILE A 294 -5.15 16.57 27.29
CA ILE A 294 -5.45 15.14 27.18
C ILE A 294 -4.32 14.38 27.88
N LEU A 295 -4.67 13.68 28.94
CA LEU A 295 -3.72 12.86 29.70
C LEU A 295 -3.52 11.51 29.02
N ARG A 296 -4.62 10.87 28.62
CA ARG A 296 -4.63 9.56 27.96
C ARG A 296 -5.79 9.41 26.98
N SER A 297 -5.61 8.56 25.98
CA SER A 297 -6.66 8.16 25.04
C SER A 297 -6.55 6.70 24.65
N SER A 298 -7.66 6.00 24.46
CA SER A 298 -7.65 4.56 24.17
C SER A 298 -8.83 4.10 23.33
N TYR A 299 -8.78 2.85 22.86
CA TYR A 299 -9.92 2.23 22.18
C TYR A 299 -10.93 1.62 23.15
N THR A 300 -10.47 1.21 24.34
CA THR A 300 -11.33 0.62 25.38
C THR A 300 -11.06 1.24 26.75
N ILE A 301 -12.05 1.22 27.63
CA ILE A 301 -11.92 1.80 28.97
C ILE A 301 -10.86 1.06 29.81
N GLU A 302 -10.68 -0.25 29.59
CA GLU A 302 -9.67 -1.06 30.28
C GLU A 302 -8.24 -0.63 29.91
N GLU A 303 -8.02 -0.13 28.69
CA GLU A 303 -6.73 0.42 28.26
C GLU A 303 -6.41 1.78 28.94
N LEU A 304 -7.38 2.42 29.61
CA LEU A 304 -7.17 3.63 30.41
C LEU A 304 -6.97 3.37 31.91
N ILE A 305 -7.18 2.17 32.43
CA ILE A 305 -7.12 1.90 33.88
C ILE A 305 -5.75 1.34 34.26
#